data_AF-A0A8B6FJA1-F1
#
_entry.id   AF-A0A8B6FJA1-F1
#
_cell.length_a   1.000
_cell.length_b   1.000
_cell.length_c   1.000
_cell.angle_alpha   90.00
_cell.angle_beta   90.00
_cell.angle_gamma   90.00
#
_symmetry.space_group_name_H-M   'P 1'
#
loop_
_entity.id
_entity.type
_entity.pdbx_description
1 polymer ?
#
loop_
_entity_poly.entity_id
_entity_poly.type
_entity_poly.pdbx_seq_one_letter_code
_entity_poly.pdbx_strand_id
1 'polypeptide(L)'
;QLHSKSRSPAPDEVFDDIDGNFQHLNDRVQFLEKQLTNLSEEKSNTDGAHYKLKDENSVLMESIVDRIHMLEEQVKDVEVKSDERVSDEQKKYKDILSRQEREKSEQMEYFTQRLQNLEKENELLKMENPRLRGEIDRLKIEKLELEDKITELQVEYSSVMNENSDLKLKFDRERETTGQLLDELGKELGELRQYKIEAEVRPRRDSQIQVQGRYQTLQTEIHRLKEALTVEWNSLSQENRGLLELNEDLNAQLLSRCISEGRNLTEGSQEQSLASELEHLTKTELMGKVQEQERELLRLKQYIDKILLAILEKNPSILEIVR
;
A
#
# COMPACT_ATOMS: atom_id res chain seq x y z
N GLN A 1 114.30 104.21 -74.42
CA GLN A 1 114.88 105.54 -74.73
C GLN A 1 114.50 106.49 -73.61
N LEU A 2 115.50 107.21 -73.08
CA LEU A 2 115.43 108.55 -72.46
C LEU A 2 114.65 108.67 -71.11
N HIS A 3 115.39 108.76 -70.00
CA HIS A 3 115.77 110.00 -69.28
C HIS A 3 114.66 110.49 -68.32
N SER A 4 114.79 110.26 -67.02
CA SER A 4 115.50 111.11 -66.03
C SER A 4 114.83 112.46 -65.78
N LYS A 5 114.34 112.69 -64.55
CA LYS A 5 114.73 113.87 -63.76
C LYS A 5 114.17 113.79 -62.33
N SER A 6 115.10 113.57 -61.41
CA SER A 6 115.00 113.91 -60.00
C SER A 6 114.85 115.42 -59.81
N ARG A 7 113.87 115.82 -59.01
CA ARG A 7 113.84 117.12 -58.33
C ARG A 7 113.24 116.87 -56.94
N SER A 8 114.06 116.96 -55.92
CA SER A 8 113.64 116.86 -54.51
C SER A 8 112.67 118.00 -54.17
N PRO A 9 111.52 117.71 -53.54
CA PRO A 9 110.72 118.70 -52.84
C PRO A 9 111.10 118.76 -51.36
N ALA A 10 110.60 119.79 -50.70
CA ALA A 10 110.96 120.26 -49.37
C ALA A 10 110.62 119.25 -48.24
N PRO A 11 111.15 119.46 -47.02
CA PRO A 11 110.99 118.53 -45.88
C PRO A 11 109.53 118.22 -45.49
N ASP A 12 108.54 119.05 -45.86
CA ASP A 12 107.14 118.85 -45.49
C ASP A 12 106.45 117.66 -46.19
N GLU A 13 106.87 117.25 -47.39
CA GLU A 13 106.17 116.17 -48.14
C GLU A 13 106.56 114.75 -47.67
N VAL A 14 107.72 114.57 -47.04
CA VAL A 14 108.18 113.25 -46.55
C VAL A 14 107.57 112.92 -45.18
N PHE A 15 107.24 113.93 -44.38
CA PHE A 15 106.49 113.74 -43.15
C PHE A 15 105.02 113.41 -43.42
N ASP A 16 104.39 114.02 -44.44
CA ASP A 16 103.02 113.69 -44.86
C ASP A 16 102.85 112.23 -45.35
N ASP A 17 103.85 111.65 -46.03
CA ASP A 17 103.80 110.25 -46.49
C ASP A 17 104.01 109.24 -45.34
N ILE A 18 104.82 109.58 -44.34
CA ILE A 18 105.02 108.74 -43.14
C ILE A 18 103.82 108.86 -42.20
N ASP A 19 103.31 110.07 -42.00
CA ASP A 19 102.10 110.32 -41.21
C ASP A 19 100.86 109.75 -41.89
N GLY A 20 100.76 109.78 -43.22
CA GLY A 20 99.70 109.13 -43.98
C GLY A 20 99.72 107.60 -43.87
N ASN A 21 100.92 106.99 -43.89
CA ASN A 21 101.06 105.54 -43.72
C ASN A 21 100.83 105.10 -42.25
N PHE A 22 101.23 105.94 -41.29
CA PHE A 22 100.93 105.76 -39.87
C PHE A 22 99.43 105.94 -39.59
N GLN A 23 98.78 106.92 -40.23
CA GLN A 23 97.34 107.16 -40.16
C GLN A 23 96.56 105.99 -40.76
N HIS A 24 96.99 105.45 -41.91
CA HIS A 24 96.36 104.27 -42.52
C HIS A 24 96.54 103.00 -41.66
N LEU A 25 97.70 102.83 -41.02
CA LEU A 25 97.92 101.74 -40.06
C LEU A 25 97.07 101.92 -38.81
N ASN A 26 96.98 103.16 -38.30
CA ASN A 26 96.14 103.52 -37.16
C ASN A 26 94.65 103.31 -37.44
N ASP A 27 94.16 103.69 -38.63
CA ASP A 27 92.79 103.43 -39.08
C ASP A 27 92.53 101.92 -39.22
N ARG A 28 93.52 101.15 -39.69
CA ARG A 28 93.44 99.70 -39.76
C ARG A 28 93.45 99.04 -38.39
N VAL A 29 94.25 99.54 -37.44
CA VAL A 29 94.27 99.11 -36.04
C VAL A 29 92.95 99.46 -35.36
N GLN A 30 92.44 100.68 -35.51
CA GLN A 30 91.13 101.09 -34.99
C GLN A 30 89.99 100.26 -35.59
N PHE A 31 90.06 99.92 -36.87
CA PHE A 31 89.10 99.01 -37.50
C PHE A 31 89.17 97.60 -36.92
N LEU A 32 90.39 97.07 -36.71
CA LEU A 32 90.59 95.77 -36.08
C LEU A 32 90.18 95.77 -34.61
N GLU A 33 90.44 96.84 -33.87
CA GLU A 33 89.99 97.04 -32.49
C GLU A 33 88.45 97.07 -32.45
N LYS A 34 87.81 97.82 -33.34
CA LYS A 34 86.35 97.86 -33.45
C LYS A 34 85.75 96.50 -33.86
N GLN A 35 86.42 95.77 -34.75
CA GLN A 35 86.02 94.40 -35.07
C GLN A 35 86.22 93.46 -33.89
N LEU A 36 87.32 93.62 -33.14
CA LEU A 36 87.61 92.83 -31.95
C LEU A 36 86.61 93.13 -30.82
N THR A 37 86.20 94.39 -30.63
CA THR A 37 85.16 94.76 -29.68
C THR A 37 83.82 94.19 -30.10
N ASN A 38 83.44 94.32 -31.38
CA ASN A 38 82.20 93.76 -31.90
C ASN A 38 82.18 92.22 -31.78
N LEU A 39 83.28 91.55 -32.10
CA LEU A 39 83.42 90.09 -31.93
C LEU A 39 83.43 89.69 -30.45
N SER A 40 84.04 90.51 -29.57
CA SER A 40 84.02 90.28 -28.13
C SER A 40 82.62 90.46 -27.54
N GLU A 41 81.87 91.46 -28.01
CA GLU A 41 80.47 91.68 -27.64
C GLU A 41 79.56 90.58 -28.17
N GLU A 42 79.73 90.17 -29.44
CA GLU A 42 79.00 89.04 -30.03
C GLU A 42 79.31 87.72 -29.30
N LYS A 43 80.58 87.49 -28.95
CA LYS A 43 81.00 86.36 -28.10
C LYS A 43 80.34 86.44 -26.72
N SER A 44 80.33 87.60 -26.07
CA SER A 44 79.69 87.77 -24.76
C SER A 44 78.17 87.53 -24.82
N ASN A 45 77.51 87.99 -25.88
CA ASN A 45 76.07 87.78 -26.09
C ASN A 45 75.74 86.31 -26.39
N THR A 46 76.55 85.66 -27.23
CA THR A 46 76.40 84.24 -27.56
C THR A 46 76.67 83.35 -26.34
N ASP A 47 77.72 83.63 -25.56
CA ASP A 47 78.00 82.95 -24.29
C ASP A 47 76.84 83.13 -23.30
N GLY A 48 76.29 84.36 -23.18
CA GLY A 48 75.13 84.64 -22.34
C GLY A 48 73.87 83.88 -22.76
N ALA A 49 73.59 83.79 -24.06
CA ALA A 49 72.50 82.99 -24.60
C ALA A 49 72.73 81.49 -24.36
N HIS A 50 73.97 81.02 -24.50
CA HIS A 50 74.33 79.64 -24.21
C HIS A 50 74.13 79.27 -22.73
N TYR A 51 74.50 80.15 -21.79
CA TYR A 51 74.23 79.92 -20.36
C TYR A 51 72.73 79.88 -20.05
N LYS A 52 71.93 80.78 -20.63
CA LYS A 52 70.46 80.76 -20.46
C LYS A 52 69.84 79.48 -20.99
N LEU A 53 70.20 79.06 -22.21
CA LEU A 53 69.73 77.79 -22.78
C LEU A 53 70.17 76.59 -21.95
N LYS A 54 71.38 76.60 -21.40
CA LYS A 54 71.87 75.55 -20.51
C LYS A 54 71.05 75.49 -19.21
N ASP A 55 70.73 76.64 -18.63
CA ASP A 55 69.91 76.74 -17.41
C ASP A 55 68.46 76.28 -17.68
N GLU A 56 67.82 76.78 -18.74
CA GLU A 56 66.49 76.34 -19.19
C GLU A 56 66.45 74.84 -19.47
N ASN A 57 67.46 74.29 -20.16
CA ASN A 57 67.56 72.85 -20.38
C ASN A 57 67.72 72.06 -19.07
N SER A 58 68.44 72.60 -18.08
CA SER A 58 68.61 71.96 -16.77
C SER A 58 67.28 71.93 -16.01
N VAL A 59 66.54 73.04 -16.01
CA VAL A 59 65.21 73.14 -15.38
C VAL A 59 64.19 72.22 -16.08
N LEU A 60 64.20 72.16 -17.42
CA LEU A 60 63.35 71.23 -18.16
C LEU A 60 63.69 69.79 -17.85
N MET A 61 64.98 69.46 -17.75
CA MET A 61 65.44 68.11 -17.40
C MET A 61 64.99 67.73 -15.99
N GLU A 62 65.12 68.62 -15.01
CA GLU A 62 64.65 68.41 -13.63
C GLU A 62 63.13 68.19 -13.59
N SER A 63 62.35 69.05 -14.28
CA SER A 63 60.89 68.91 -14.35
C SER A 63 60.45 67.58 -15.00
N ILE A 64 61.16 67.12 -16.04
CA ILE A 64 60.90 65.83 -16.67
C ILE A 64 61.20 64.68 -15.70
N VAL A 65 62.33 64.74 -14.98
CA VAL A 65 62.70 63.72 -14.00
C VAL A 65 61.67 63.64 -12.87
N ASP A 66 61.23 64.77 -12.32
CA ASP A 66 60.18 64.79 -11.30
C ASP A 66 58.85 64.24 -11.81
N ARG A 67 58.51 64.55 -13.07
CA ARG A 67 57.31 64.00 -13.70
C ARG A 67 57.42 62.48 -13.89
N ILE A 68 58.59 61.97 -14.24
CA ILE A 68 58.85 60.53 -14.36
C ILE A 68 58.69 59.88 -12.99
N HIS A 69 59.36 60.37 -11.95
CA HIS A 69 59.26 59.80 -10.60
C HIS A 69 57.81 59.79 -10.08
N MET A 70 57.06 60.87 -10.28
CA MET A 70 55.65 60.94 -9.90
C MET A 70 54.80 59.88 -10.63
N LEU A 71 55.05 59.68 -11.93
CA LEU A 71 54.33 58.67 -12.71
C LEU A 71 54.72 57.25 -12.29
N GLU A 72 55.99 57.00 -12.00
CA GLU A 72 56.48 55.71 -11.49
C GLU A 72 55.86 55.38 -10.12
N GLU A 73 55.78 56.36 -9.22
CA GLU A 73 55.12 56.19 -7.92
C GLU A 73 53.61 55.93 -8.08
N GLN A 74 52.94 56.65 -8.98
CA GLN A 74 51.52 56.41 -9.29
C GLN A 74 51.27 55.01 -9.85
N VAL A 75 52.13 54.54 -10.76
CA VAL A 75 52.04 53.17 -11.30
C VAL A 75 52.21 52.15 -10.19
N LYS A 76 53.26 52.31 -9.36
CA LYS A 76 53.53 51.42 -8.23
C LYS A 76 52.39 51.39 -7.21
N ASP A 77 51.80 52.54 -6.89
CA ASP A 77 50.63 52.65 -6.02
C ASP A 77 49.41 51.91 -6.57
N VAL A 78 49.18 52.01 -7.88
CA VAL A 78 48.09 51.29 -8.56
C VAL A 78 48.34 49.79 -8.57
N GLU A 79 49.58 49.36 -8.83
CA GLU A 79 49.99 47.95 -8.78
C GLU A 79 49.75 47.37 -7.40
N VAL A 80 50.26 48.00 -6.33
CA VAL A 80 50.07 47.55 -4.94
C VAL A 80 48.58 47.48 -4.59
N LYS A 81 47.80 48.52 -4.91
CA LYS A 81 46.34 48.53 -4.63
C LYS A 81 45.57 47.48 -5.44
N SER A 82 46.07 47.10 -6.62
CA SER A 82 45.48 46.04 -7.43
C SER A 82 45.80 44.67 -6.81
N ASP A 83 47.05 44.45 -6.43
CA ASP A 83 47.49 43.20 -5.80
C ASP A 83 46.81 42.95 -4.45
N GLU A 84 46.67 43.99 -3.63
CA GLU A 84 45.92 43.92 -2.36
C GLU A 84 44.46 43.53 -2.59
N ARG A 85 43.80 44.14 -3.60
CA ARG A 85 42.41 43.81 -3.95
C ARG A 85 42.27 42.35 -4.39
N VAL A 86 43.16 41.88 -5.25
CA VAL A 86 43.17 40.49 -5.72
C VAL A 86 43.41 39.52 -4.55
N SER A 87 44.38 39.82 -3.68
CA SER A 87 44.67 39.02 -2.48
C SER A 87 43.47 38.95 -1.53
N ASP A 88 42.80 40.07 -1.28
CA ASP A 88 41.60 40.12 -0.43
C ASP A 88 40.42 39.34 -1.02
N GLU A 89 40.21 39.44 -2.34
CA GLU A 89 39.20 38.65 -3.04
C GLU A 89 39.52 37.15 -2.97
N GLN A 90 40.76 36.75 -3.24
CA GLN A 90 41.19 35.36 -3.13
C GLN A 90 40.97 34.81 -1.71
N LYS A 91 41.30 35.59 -0.68
CA LYS A 91 41.06 35.21 0.72
C LYS A 91 39.57 35.02 1.00
N LYS A 92 38.72 35.97 0.57
CA LYS A 92 37.26 35.87 0.73
C LYS A 92 36.70 34.63 0.02
N TYR A 93 37.11 34.36 -1.21
CA TYR A 93 36.66 33.19 -1.97
C TYR A 93 37.08 31.89 -1.28
N LYS A 94 38.33 31.82 -0.78
CA LYS A 94 38.83 30.67 -0.03
C LYS A 94 38.02 30.43 1.24
N ASP A 95 37.70 31.49 1.98
CA ASP A 95 36.92 31.40 3.21
C ASP A 95 35.49 30.91 2.93
N ILE A 96 34.82 31.48 1.92
CA ILE A 96 33.47 31.06 1.50
C ILE A 96 33.48 29.59 1.04
N LEU A 97 34.46 29.20 0.23
CA LEU A 97 34.56 27.82 -0.25
C LEU A 97 34.76 26.86 0.92
N SER A 98 35.67 27.17 1.84
CA SER A 98 35.93 26.32 3.02
C SER A 98 34.69 26.17 3.92
N ARG A 99 33.89 27.23 4.04
CA ARG A 99 32.63 27.20 4.79
C ARG A 99 31.60 26.32 4.09
N GLN A 100 31.43 26.47 2.78
CA GLN A 100 30.51 25.63 2.00
C GLN A 100 30.91 24.15 2.01
N GLU A 101 32.20 23.85 1.95
CA GLU A 101 32.71 22.47 2.05
C GLU A 101 32.41 21.86 3.43
N ARG A 102 32.57 22.63 4.52
CA ARG A 102 32.20 22.20 5.87
C ARG A 102 30.69 21.95 6.00
N GLU A 103 29.86 22.92 5.57
CA GLU A 103 28.40 22.79 5.61
C GLU A 103 27.93 21.57 4.80
N LYS A 104 28.52 21.33 3.62
CA LYS A 104 28.24 20.14 2.81
C LYS A 104 28.68 18.85 3.52
N SER A 105 29.84 18.84 4.16
CA SER A 105 30.35 17.68 4.92
C SER A 105 29.43 17.34 6.09
N GLU A 106 28.98 18.35 6.85
CA GLU A 106 28.05 18.18 7.97
C GLU A 106 26.69 17.65 7.50
N GLN A 107 26.17 18.18 6.39
CA GLN A 107 24.92 17.66 5.79
C GLN A 107 25.06 16.22 5.31
N MET A 108 26.19 15.88 4.68
CA MET A 108 26.47 14.51 4.23
C MET A 108 26.55 13.54 5.42
N GLU A 109 27.20 13.93 6.51
CA GLU A 109 27.28 13.13 7.74
C GLU A 109 25.89 12.95 8.37
N TYR A 110 25.09 14.02 8.44
CA TYR A 110 23.71 13.95 8.92
C TYR A 110 22.87 12.97 8.10
N PHE A 111 22.90 13.07 6.77
CA PHE A 111 22.14 12.16 5.91
C PHE A 111 22.65 10.72 5.99
N THR A 112 23.96 10.51 6.12
CA THR A 112 24.56 9.18 6.30
C THR A 112 24.09 8.55 7.60
N GLN A 113 24.11 9.28 8.72
CA GLN A 113 23.65 8.79 10.01
C GLN A 113 22.14 8.51 10.00
N ARG A 114 21.34 9.37 9.35
CA ARG A 114 19.90 9.16 9.20
C ARG A 114 19.60 7.92 8.38
N LEU A 115 20.31 7.71 7.28
CA LEU A 115 20.18 6.52 6.44
C LEU A 115 20.52 5.25 7.21
N GLN A 116 21.67 5.21 7.90
CA GLN A 116 22.07 4.06 8.72
C GLN A 116 21.03 3.71 9.80
N ASN A 117 20.41 4.71 10.42
CA ASN A 117 19.37 4.48 11.42
C ASN A 117 18.10 3.88 10.79
N LEU A 118 17.69 4.39 9.62
CA LEU A 118 16.55 3.86 8.87
C LEU A 118 16.81 2.43 8.37
N GLU A 119 18.04 2.14 7.91
CA GLU A 119 18.44 0.80 7.49
C GLU A 119 18.37 -0.20 8.66
N LYS A 120 18.87 0.19 9.85
CA LYS A 120 18.76 -0.65 11.06
C LYS A 120 17.31 -0.93 11.44
N GLU A 121 16.45 0.09 11.42
CA GLU A 121 15.02 -0.06 11.70
C GLU A 121 14.34 -0.98 10.67
N ASN A 122 14.67 -0.81 9.39
CA ASN A 122 14.16 -1.65 8.31
C ASN A 122 14.56 -3.12 8.49
N GLU A 123 15.82 -3.39 8.84
CA GLU A 123 16.29 -4.75 9.11
C GLU A 123 15.58 -5.38 10.32
N LEU A 124 15.36 -4.62 11.41
CA LEU A 124 14.57 -5.10 12.55
C LEU A 124 13.14 -5.46 12.14
N LEU A 125 12.48 -4.60 11.36
CA LEU A 125 11.12 -4.85 10.85
C LEU A 125 11.08 -6.07 9.91
N LYS A 126 12.10 -6.25 9.06
CA LYS A 126 12.25 -7.43 8.19
C LYS A 126 12.41 -8.72 8.98
N MET A 127 13.03 -8.69 10.15
CA MET A 127 13.14 -9.86 11.03
C MET A 127 11.85 -10.10 11.84
N GLU A 128 11.19 -9.03 12.30
CA GLU A 128 10.00 -9.14 13.14
C GLU A 128 8.75 -9.57 12.35
N ASN A 129 8.60 -9.12 11.10
CA ASN A 129 7.46 -9.49 10.26
C ASN A 129 7.29 -11.01 10.08
N PRO A 130 8.31 -11.79 9.65
CA PRO A 130 8.18 -13.24 9.54
C PRO A 130 8.03 -13.92 10.89
N ARG A 131 8.64 -13.39 11.97
CA ARG A 131 8.46 -13.90 13.33
C ARG A 131 6.99 -13.84 13.76
N LEU A 132 6.36 -12.68 13.59
CA LEU A 132 4.95 -12.46 13.92
C LEU A 132 4.02 -13.27 13.00
N ARG A 133 4.35 -13.41 11.71
CA ARG A 133 3.60 -14.30 10.80
C ARG A 133 3.63 -15.75 11.26
N GLY A 134 4.81 -16.26 11.64
CA GLY A 134 4.94 -17.61 12.19
C GLY A 134 4.19 -17.79 13.52
N GLU A 135 4.14 -16.74 14.35
CA GLU A 135 3.33 -16.74 15.58
C GLU A 135 1.82 -16.81 15.28
N ILE A 136 1.34 -16.02 14.31
CA ILE A 136 -0.05 -16.06 13.84
C ILE A 136 -0.40 -17.46 13.29
N ASP A 137 0.46 -18.06 12.48
CA ASP A 137 0.19 -19.37 11.87
C ASP A 137 0.15 -20.48 12.92
N ARG A 138 1.02 -20.43 13.94
CA ARG A 138 0.94 -21.34 15.10
C ARG A 138 -0.36 -21.19 15.87
N LEU A 139 -0.76 -19.96 16.19
CA LEU A 139 -2.01 -19.68 16.90
C LEU A 139 -3.25 -20.12 16.09
N LYS A 140 -3.22 -20.04 14.76
CA LYS A 140 -4.30 -20.57 13.91
C LYS A 140 -4.41 -22.09 13.99
N ILE A 141 -3.28 -22.79 14.03
CA ILE A 141 -3.27 -24.26 14.19
C ILE A 141 -3.84 -24.64 15.55
N GLU A 142 -3.34 -24.03 16.64
CA GLU A 142 -3.84 -24.27 17.99
C GLU A 142 -5.34 -23.97 18.11
N LYS A 143 -5.81 -22.89 17.47
CA LYS A 143 -7.23 -22.57 17.40
C LYS A 143 -8.04 -23.71 16.74
N LEU A 144 -7.59 -24.21 15.58
CA LEU A 144 -8.29 -25.29 14.88
C LEU A 144 -8.31 -26.58 15.71
N GLU A 145 -7.20 -26.93 16.35
CA GLU A 145 -7.12 -28.10 17.24
C GLU A 145 -8.08 -27.99 18.44
N LEU A 146 -8.22 -26.80 19.01
CA LEU A 146 -9.18 -26.54 20.09
C LEU A 146 -10.63 -26.56 19.58
N GLU A 147 -10.91 -26.02 18.39
CA GLU A 147 -12.23 -26.10 17.75
C GLU A 147 -12.62 -27.57 17.52
N ASP A 148 -11.72 -28.37 16.95
CA ASP A 148 -11.93 -29.82 16.76
C ASP A 148 -12.21 -30.51 18.10
N LYS A 149 -11.40 -30.24 19.14
CA LYS A 149 -11.61 -30.83 20.47
C LYS A 149 -12.96 -30.44 21.10
N ILE A 150 -13.40 -29.21 20.89
CA ILE A 150 -14.73 -28.75 21.34
C ILE A 150 -15.83 -29.53 20.61
N THR A 151 -15.71 -29.73 19.29
CA THR A 151 -16.71 -30.50 18.54
C THR A 151 -16.78 -31.96 18.99
N GLU A 152 -15.64 -32.61 19.25
CA GLU A 152 -15.58 -33.96 19.81
C GLU A 152 -16.31 -34.03 21.16
N LEU A 153 -16.00 -33.11 22.08
CA LEU A 153 -16.62 -33.06 23.40
C LEU A 153 -18.12 -32.77 23.33
N GLN A 154 -18.57 -31.96 22.36
CA GLN A 154 -20.00 -31.71 22.13
C GLN A 154 -20.73 -32.99 21.68
N VAL A 155 -20.13 -33.76 20.77
CA VAL A 155 -20.69 -35.05 20.32
C VAL A 155 -20.74 -36.05 21.48
N GLU A 156 -19.66 -36.17 22.26
CA GLU A 156 -19.62 -37.02 23.46
C GLU A 156 -20.70 -36.61 24.47
N TYR A 157 -20.83 -35.30 24.73
CA TYR A 157 -21.85 -34.78 25.64
C TYR A 157 -23.27 -35.10 25.18
N SER A 158 -23.57 -34.88 23.89
CA SER A 158 -24.88 -35.23 23.32
C SER A 158 -25.17 -36.73 23.41
N SER A 159 -24.18 -37.59 23.16
CA SER A 159 -24.33 -39.05 23.31
C SER A 159 -24.71 -39.42 24.74
N VAL A 160 -23.96 -38.91 25.73
CA VAL A 160 -24.22 -39.18 27.14
C VAL A 160 -25.58 -38.63 27.58
N MET A 161 -25.98 -37.46 27.08
CA MET A 161 -27.29 -36.89 27.37
C MET A 161 -28.44 -37.75 26.81
N ASN A 162 -28.28 -38.25 25.58
CA ASN A 162 -29.25 -39.15 24.95
C ASN A 162 -29.35 -40.49 25.70
N GLU A 163 -28.21 -41.10 26.04
CA GLU A 163 -28.17 -42.33 26.85
C GLU A 163 -28.87 -42.14 28.22
N ASN A 164 -28.64 -41.01 28.88
CA ASN A 164 -29.28 -40.69 30.16
C ASN A 164 -30.80 -40.50 30.01
N SER A 165 -31.24 -39.89 28.90
CA SER A 165 -32.67 -39.76 28.57
C SER A 165 -33.32 -41.14 28.35
N ASP A 166 -32.66 -42.02 27.58
CA ASP A 166 -33.13 -43.37 27.32
C ASP A 166 -33.19 -44.23 28.59
N LEU A 167 -32.19 -44.11 29.46
CA LEU A 167 -32.17 -44.79 30.76
C LEU A 167 -33.32 -44.32 31.65
N LYS A 168 -33.62 -43.01 31.68
CA LYS A 168 -34.78 -42.48 32.41
C LYS A 168 -36.10 -43.04 31.86
N LEU A 169 -36.28 -43.05 30.54
CA LEU A 169 -37.48 -43.61 29.92
C LEU A 169 -37.64 -45.11 30.21
N LYS A 170 -36.55 -45.89 30.16
CA LYS A 170 -36.58 -47.31 30.52
C LYS A 170 -36.94 -47.50 31.99
N PHE A 171 -36.36 -46.71 32.88
CA PHE A 171 -36.68 -46.74 34.31
C PHE A 171 -38.15 -46.41 34.57
N ASP A 172 -38.71 -45.38 33.93
CA ASP A 172 -40.12 -45.00 34.09
C ASP A 172 -41.07 -46.09 33.59
N ARG A 173 -40.76 -46.74 32.46
CA ARG A 173 -41.53 -47.89 31.94
C ARG A 173 -41.45 -49.09 32.86
N GLU A 174 -40.26 -49.44 33.35
CA GLU A 174 -40.08 -50.54 34.30
C GLU A 174 -40.86 -50.28 35.59
N ARG A 175 -40.83 -49.04 36.10
CA ARG A 175 -41.64 -48.62 37.25
C ARG A 175 -43.14 -48.76 36.97
N GLU A 176 -43.63 -48.36 35.80
CA GLU A 176 -45.05 -48.50 35.43
C GLU A 176 -45.48 -49.97 35.33
N THR A 177 -44.71 -50.81 34.64
CA THR A 177 -44.98 -52.26 34.54
C THR A 177 -44.95 -52.95 35.91
N THR A 178 -44.01 -52.57 36.78
CA THR A 178 -43.95 -53.07 38.15
C THR A 178 -45.17 -52.63 38.95
N GLY A 179 -45.64 -51.40 38.77
CA GLY A 179 -46.87 -50.89 39.37
C GLY A 179 -48.12 -51.65 38.92
N GLN A 180 -48.26 -51.89 37.61
CA GLN A 180 -49.37 -52.67 37.04
C GLN A 180 -49.40 -54.09 37.61
N LEU A 181 -48.24 -54.76 37.70
CA LEU A 181 -48.14 -56.10 38.27
C LEU A 181 -48.55 -56.13 39.76
N LEU A 182 -48.15 -55.11 40.53
CA LEU A 182 -48.56 -54.98 41.94
C LEU A 182 -50.07 -54.76 42.08
N ASP A 183 -50.68 -53.96 41.20
CA ASP A 183 -52.13 -53.72 41.19
C ASP A 183 -52.92 -54.99 40.81
N GLU A 184 -52.46 -55.74 39.80
CA GLU A 184 -53.04 -57.04 39.42
C GLU A 184 -52.97 -58.05 40.56
N LEU A 185 -51.79 -58.19 41.18
CA LEU A 185 -51.61 -59.06 42.35
C LEU A 185 -52.51 -58.61 43.52
N GLY A 186 -52.68 -57.30 43.71
CA GLY A 186 -53.59 -56.73 44.69
C GLY A 186 -55.06 -57.10 44.43
N LYS A 187 -55.50 -57.07 43.16
CA LYS A 187 -56.85 -57.48 42.74
C LYS A 187 -57.07 -58.98 42.95
N GLU A 188 -56.15 -59.82 42.51
CA GLU A 188 -56.24 -61.28 42.70
C GLU A 188 -56.32 -61.65 44.18
N LEU A 189 -55.50 -61.01 45.04
CA LEU A 189 -55.58 -61.18 46.48
C LEU A 189 -56.94 -60.74 47.05
N GLY A 190 -57.55 -59.68 46.50
CA GLY A 190 -58.90 -59.22 46.84
C GLY A 190 -59.99 -60.22 46.44
N GLU A 191 -59.94 -60.70 45.19
CA GLU A 191 -60.86 -61.72 44.66
C GLU A 191 -60.76 -63.03 45.44
N LEU A 192 -59.55 -63.48 45.77
CA LEU A 192 -59.32 -64.66 46.62
C LEU A 192 -59.95 -64.50 48.00
N ARG A 193 -59.81 -63.32 48.62
CA ARG A 193 -60.46 -63.02 49.91
C ARG A 193 -61.98 -63.05 49.78
N GLN A 194 -62.53 -62.48 48.70
CA GLN A 194 -63.97 -62.46 48.48
C GLN A 194 -64.54 -63.85 48.15
N TYR A 195 -63.87 -64.62 47.29
CA TYR A 195 -64.20 -66.01 47.00
C TYR A 195 -64.24 -66.85 48.28
N LYS A 196 -63.26 -66.69 49.17
CA LYS A 196 -63.24 -67.37 50.47
C LYS A 196 -64.48 -67.02 51.31
N ILE A 197 -64.85 -65.74 51.36
CA ILE A 197 -66.06 -65.29 52.09
C ILE A 197 -67.33 -65.86 51.45
N GLU A 198 -67.46 -65.80 50.13
CA GLU A 198 -68.65 -66.27 49.42
C GLU A 198 -68.83 -67.80 49.49
N ALA A 199 -67.73 -68.55 49.45
CA ALA A 199 -67.71 -70.00 49.64
C ALA A 199 -68.17 -70.41 51.05
N GLU A 200 -67.96 -69.55 52.06
CA GLU A 200 -68.37 -69.79 53.44
C GLU A 200 -69.83 -69.37 53.73
N VAL A 201 -70.49 -68.57 52.87
CA VAL A 201 -71.76 -67.88 53.19
C VAL A 201 -73.04 -68.40 52.48
N ARG A 202 -73.01 -69.21 51.39
CA ARG A 202 -74.25 -69.62 50.67
C ARG A 202 -74.69 -71.10 50.81
N PRO A 203 -75.99 -71.39 51.11
CA PRO A 203 -76.59 -72.72 50.95
C PRO A 203 -76.99 -73.02 49.50
N ARG A 204 -76.63 -74.23 49.01
CA ARG A 204 -76.65 -74.69 47.61
C ARG A 204 -78.02 -75.02 46.97
N ARG A 205 -79.08 -74.21 47.07
CA ARG A 205 -80.39 -74.59 46.46
C ARG A 205 -81.04 -73.67 45.41
N ASP A 206 -80.60 -72.43 45.22
CA ASP A 206 -81.28 -71.49 44.29
C ASP A 206 -80.62 -71.37 42.88
N SER A 207 -79.74 -72.29 42.50
CA SER A 207 -78.87 -72.11 41.33
C SER A 207 -79.50 -72.47 39.98
N GLN A 208 -80.61 -73.20 39.91
CA GLN A 208 -81.03 -73.81 38.62
C GLN A 208 -82.00 -72.93 37.81
N ILE A 209 -82.89 -72.17 38.46
CA ILE A 209 -83.89 -71.32 37.77
C ILE A 209 -83.28 -70.00 37.30
N GLN A 210 -82.32 -69.43 38.04
CA GLN A 210 -81.58 -68.23 37.61
C GLN A 210 -80.63 -68.49 36.43
N VAL A 211 -80.04 -69.68 36.35
CA VAL A 211 -79.11 -70.04 35.27
C VAL A 211 -79.85 -70.11 33.92
N GLN A 212 -81.09 -70.60 33.90
CA GLN A 212 -81.87 -70.71 32.66
C GLN A 212 -82.29 -69.33 32.12
N GLY A 213 -82.77 -68.43 32.99
CA GLY A 213 -83.12 -67.05 32.59
C GLY A 213 -81.91 -66.21 32.16
N ARG A 214 -80.76 -66.40 32.82
CA ARG A 214 -79.48 -65.79 32.40
C ARG A 214 -79.00 -66.36 31.07
N TYR A 215 -79.19 -67.65 30.82
CA TYR A 215 -78.81 -68.28 29.55
C TYR A 215 -79.62 -67.72 28.37
N GLN A 216 -80.93 -67.52 28.53
CA GLN A 216 -81.76 -66.90 27.49
C GLN A 216 -81.39 -65.44 27.22
N THR A 217 -81.11 -64.64 28.26
CA THR A 217 -80.68 -63.24 28.08
C THR A 217 -79.29 -63.14 27.45
N LEU A 218 -78.37 -64.04 27.83
CA LEU A 218 -77.05 -64.13 27.22
C LEU A 218 -77.13 -64.55 25.74
N GLN A 219 -78.03 -65.48 25.41
CA GLN A 219 -78.28 -65.91 24.02
C GLN A 219 -78.79 -64.75 23.14
N THR A 220 -79.72 -63.94 23.64
CA THR A 220 -80.19 -62.75 22.90
C THR A 220 -79.10 -61.70 22.73
N GLU A 221 -78.26 -61.48 23.74
CA GLU A 221 -77.16 -60.52 23.65
C GLU A 221 -76.05 -60.99 22.70
N ILE A 222 -75.72 -62.28 22.73
CA ILE A 222 -74.80 -62.90 21.77
C ILE A 222 -75.33 -62.75 20.35
N HIS A 223 -76.64 -62.93 20.13
CA HIS A 223 -77.23 -62.76 18.80
C HIS A 223 -77.10 -61.30 18.33
N ARG A 224 -77.44 -60.35 19.20
CA ARG A 224 -77.31 -58.91 18.92
C ARG A 224 -75.87 -58.49 18.62
N LEU A 225 -74.90 -58.96 19.41
CA LEU A 225 -73.49 -58.66 19.19
C LEU A 225 -72.97 -59.29 17.90
N LYS A 226 -73.42 -60.50 17.55
CA LYS A 226 -73.10 -61.11 16.25
C LYS A 226 -73.65 -60.30 15.08
N GLU A 227 -74.87 -59.80 15.17
CA GLU A 227 -75.44 -58.92 14.14
C GLU A 227 -74.66 -57.61 14.02
N ALA A 228 -74.34 -56.96 15.14
CA ALA A 228 -73.53 -55.73 15.16
C ALA A 228 -72.14 -55.95 14.53
N LEU A 229 -71.46 -57.02 14.91
CA LEU A 229 -70.16 -57.39 14.35
C LEU A 229 -70.25 -57.69 12.85
N THR A 230 -71.33 -58.32 12.40
CA THR A 230 -71.54 -58.60 10.98
C THR A 230 -71.72 -57.30 10.18
N VAL A 231 -72.46 -56.34 10.72
CA VAL A 231 -72.63 -55.01 10.10
C VAL A 231 -71.30 -54.26 10.05
N GLU A 232 -70.54 -54.26 11.15
CA GLU A 232 -69.23 -53.62 11.22
C GLU A 232 -68.21 -54.27 10.27
N TRP A 233 -68.19 -55.61 10.21
CA TRP A 233 -67.35 -56.36 9.27
C TRP A 233 -67.70 -56.05 7.81
N ASN A 234 -68.98 -55.97 7.47
CA ASN A 234 -69.41 -55.57 6.13
C ASN A 234 -69.00 -54.13 5.79
N SER A 235 -69.12 -53.19 6.75
CA SER A 235 -68.69 -51.80 6.57
C SER A 235 -67.18 -51.70 6.34
N LEU A 236 -66.38 -52.34 7.20
CA LEU A 236 -64.92 -52.39 7.06
C LEU A 236 -64.48 -53.08 5.78
N SER A 237 -65.16 -54.16 5.39
CA SER A 237 -64.87 -54.84 4.12
C SER A 237 -65.18 -53.95 2.92
N GLN A 238 -66.23 -53.13 2.97
CA GLN A 238 -66.58 -52.20 1.91
C GLN A 238 -65.58 -51.03 1.84
N GLU A 239 -65.15 -50.51 2.99
CA GLU A 239 -64.12 -49.47 3.08
C GLU A 239 -62.78 -49.98 2.55
N ASN A 240 -62.34 -51.19 2.95
CA ASN A 240 -61.12 -51.81 2.42
C ASN A 240 -61.19 -52.00 0.90
N ARG A 241 -62.34 -52.41 0.37
CA ARG A 241 -62.50 -52.52 -1.09
C ARG A 241 -62.36 -51.16 -1.77
N GLY A 242 -62.95 -50.11 -1.20
CA GLY A 242 -62.80 -48.74 -1.73
C GLY A 242 -61.36 -48.22 -1.67
N LEU A 243 -60.62 -48.54 -0.60
CA LEU A 243 -59.20 -48.19 -0.48
C LEU A 243 -58.35 -48.94 -1.50
N LEU A 244 -58.66 -50.21 -1.80
CA LEU A 244 -57.98 -50.98 -2.84
C LEU A 244 -58.24 -50.37 -4.23
N GLU A 245 -59.49 -50.05 -4.55
CA GLU A 245 -59.85 -49.38 -5.82
C GLU A 245 -59.12 -48.03 -5.96
N LEU A 246 -59.08 -47.22 -4.89
CA LEU A 246 -58.34 -45.95 -4.89
C LEU A 246 -56.83 -46.15 -5.06
N ASN A 247 -56.27 -47.20 -4.46
CA ASN A 247 -54.86 -47.54 -4.60
C ASN A 247 -54.53 -47.97 -6.03
N GLU A 248 -55.38 -48.79 -6.65
CA GLU A 248 -55.27 -49.18 -8.06
C GLU A 248 -55.35 -47.96 -8.99
N ASP A 249 -56.28 -47.04 -8.76
CA ASP A 249 -56.40 -45.79 -9.51
C ASP A 249 -55.16 -44.89 -9.36
N LEU A 250 -54.64 -44.75 -8.14
CA LEU A 250 -53.41 -43.98 -7.89
C LEU A 250 -52.20 -44.63 -8.57
N ASN A 251 -52.09 -45.96 -8.52
CA ASN A 251 -51.03 -46.67 -9.22
C ASN A 251 -51.14 -46.50 -10.75
N ALA A 252 -52.36 -46.53 -11.31
CA ALA A 252 -52.59 -46.27 -12.72
C ALA A 252 -52.20 -44.83 -13.11
N GLN A 253 -52.52 -43.84 -12.27
CA GLN A 253 -52.10 -42.45 -12.45
C GLN A 253 -50.58 -42.30 -12.39
N LEU A 254 -49.93 -42.96 -11.43
CA LEU A 254 -48.48 -42.92 -11.26
C LEU A 254 -47.78 -43.55 -12.47
N LEU A 255 -48.26 -44.70 -12.95
CA LEU A 255 -47.74 -45.34 -14.17
C LEU A 255 -47.93 -44.45 -15.41
N SER A 256 -49.10 -43.84 -15.57
CA SER A 256 -49.37 -42.89 -16.66
C SER A 256 -48.41 -41.69 -16.63
N ARG A 257 -48.13 -41.18 -15.43
CA ARG A 257 -47.16 -40.09 -15.22
C ARG A 257 -45.72 -40.52 -15.51
N CYS A 258 -45.30 -41.70 -15.07
CA CYS A 258 -43.98 -42.23 -15.42
C CYS A 258 -43.82 -42.45 -16.92
N ILE A 259 -44.87 -42.89 -17.62
CA ILE A 259 -44.85 -43.05 -19.09
C ILE A 259 -44.78 -41.68 -19.79
N SER A 260 -45.53 -40.68 -19.32
CA SER A 260 -45.50 -39.33 -19.91
C SER A 260 -44.18 -38.62 -19.64
N GLU A 261 -43.62 -38.73 -18.43
CA GLU A 261 -42.27 -38.25 -18.09
C GLU A 261 -41.20 -38.97 -18.91
N GLY A 262 -41.31 -40.29 -19.08
CA GLY A 262 -40.43 -41.08 -19.95
C GLY A 262 -40.51 -40.65 -21.42
N ARG A 263 -41.72 -40.41 -21.96
CA ARG A 263 -41.92 -39.86 -23.31
C ARG A 263 -41.29 -38.49 -23.45
N ASN A 264 -41.50 -37.59 -22.49
CA ASN A 264 -40.91 -36.26 -22.50
C ASN A 264 -39.37 -36.29 -22.47
N LEU A 265 -38.77 -37.27 -21.79
CA LEU A 265 -37.31 -37.47 -21.80
C LEU A 265 -36.80 -37.98 -23.15
N THR A 266 -37.57 -38.81 -23.85
CA THR A 266 -37.19 -39.32 -25.18
C THR A 266 -37.48 -38.37 -26.33
N GLU A 267 -38.60 -37.64 -26.29
CA GLU A 267 -39.02 -36.67 -27.31
C GLU A 267 -38.35 -35.30 -27.11
N GLY A 268 -38.10 -34.89 -25.86
CA GLY A 268 -37.37 -33.65 -25.52
C GLY A 268 -35.87 -33.69 -25.83
N SER A 269 -35.30 -34.87 -26.08
CA SER A 269 -33.89 -35.02 -26.50
C SER A 269 -33.63 -34.68 -27.98
N GLN A 270 -34.67 -34.51 -28.80
CA GLN A 270 -34.49 -34.15 -30.22
C GLN A 270 -34.40 -32.64 -30.48
N GLU A 271 -34.91 -31.78 -29.59
CA GLU A 271 -34.92 -30.32 -29.82
C GLU A 271 -33.98 -29.51 -28.92
N GLN A 272 -33.33 -30.12 -27.91
CA GLN A 272 -32.42 -29.42 -26.99
C GLN A 272 -31.19 -30.26 -26.61
N SER A 273 -30.44 -30.72 -27.61
CA SER A 273 -29.14 -31.35 -27.35
C SER A 273 -28.08 -30.28 -27.05
N LEU A 274 -27.33 -30.46 -25.95
CA LEU A 274 -26.23 -29.60 -25.50
C LEU A 274 -25.22 -29.28 -26.63
N ALA A 275 -25.06 -30.19 -27.60
CA ALA A 275 -24.20 -30.02 -28.76
C ALA A 275 -24.71 -28.93 -29.73
N SER A 276 -26.03 -28.80 -29.91
CA SER A 276 -26.64 -27.78 -30.78
C SER A 276 -26.60 -26.39 -30.13
N GLU A 277 -26.59 -26.30 -28.80
CA GLU A 277 -26.46 -25.03 -28.08
C GLU A 277 -25.02 -24.50 -28.10
N LEU A 278 -24.03 -25.39 -27.99
CA LEU A 278 -22.61 -25.02 -28.02
C LEU A 278 -22.13 -24.53 -29.41
N GLU A 279 -22.79 -24.93 -30.50
CA GLU A 279 -22.41 -24.55 -31.86
C GLU A 279 -22.85 -23.12 -32.25
N HIS A 280 -23.78 -22.51 -31.50
CA HIS A 280 -24.32 -21.18 -31.77
C HIS A 280 -23.91 -20.07 -30.78
N LEU A 281 -23.15 -20.40 -29.73
CA LEU A 281 -22.69 -19.45 -28.72
C LEU A 281 -21.33 -18.86 -29.09
N THR A 282 -21.25 -17.53 -29.24
CA THR A 282 -19.95 -16.85 -29.38
C THR A 282 -19.17 -16.93 -28.07
N LYS A 283 -17.83 -16.92 -28.14
CA LYS A 283 -16.95 -16.97 -26.94
C LYS A 283 -17.34 -15.93 -25.88
N THR A 284 -17.80 -14.76 -26.32
CA THR A 284 -18.31 -13.69 -25.46
C THR A 284 -19.59 -14.04 -24.73
N GLU A 285 -20.55 -14.69 -25.38
CA GLU A 285 -21.80 -15.13 -24.76
C GLU A 285 -21.58 -16.31 -23.81
N LEU A 286 -20.67 -17.23 -24.17
CA LEU A 286 -20.28 -18.34 -23.31
C LEU A 286 -19.61 -17.84 -22.01
N MET A 287 -18.66 -16.90 -22.11
CA MET A 287 -18.08 -16.28 -20.91
C MET A 287 -19.12 -15.51 -20.09
N GLY A 288 -20.08 -14.84 -20.75
CA GLY A 288 -21.17 -14.16 -20.07
C GLY A 288 -22.05 -15.12 -19.26
N LYS A 289 -22.37 -16.29 -19.83
CA LYS A 289 -23.14 -17.35 -19.17
C LYS A 289 -22.37 -18.01 -18.03
N VAL A 290 -21.07 -18.24 -18.17
CA VAL A 290 -20.22 -18.73 -17.08
C VAL A 290 -20.18 -17.73 -15.92
N GLN A 291 -19.98 -16.44 -16.21
CA GLN A 291 -20.01 -15.40 -15.17
C GLN A 291 -21.39 -15.27 -14.50
N GLU A 292 -22.47 -15.45 -15.25
CA GLU A 292 -23.83 -15.48 -14.71
C GLU A 292 -24.02 -16.67 -13.76
N GLN A 293 -23.58 -17.86 -14.16
CA GLN A 293 -23.60 -19.05 -13.29
C GLN A 293 -22.73 -18.87 -12.05
N GLU A 294 -21.54 -18.30 -12.15
CA GLU A 294 -20.68 -18.01 -10.99
C GLU A 294 -21.37 -17.05 -10.00
N ARG A 295 -22.09 -16.04 -10.52
CA ARG A 295 -22.88 -15.12 -9.69
C ARG A 295 -24.06 -15.81 -9.01
N GLU A 296 -24.77 -16.68 -9.72
CA GLU A 296 -25.87 -17.44 -9.14
C GLU A 296 -25.39 -18.43 -8.08
N LEU A 297 -24.26 -19.09 -8.33
CA LEU A 297 -23.64 -20.02 -7.39
C LEU A 297 -23.18 -19.29 -6.12
N LEU A 298 -22.62 -18.07 -6.26
CA LEU A 298 -22.29 -17.23 -5.11
C LEU A 298 -23.56 -16.83 -4.33
N ARG A 299 -24.64 -16.48 -5.02
CA ARG A 299 -25.92 -16.12 -4.39
C ARG A 299 -26.56 -17.30 -3.67
N LEU A 300 -26.49 -18.49 -4.26
CA LEU A 300 -26.99 -19.72 -3.66
C LEU A 300 -26.17 -20.11 -2.43
N LYS A 301 -24.84 -19.99 -2.48
CA LYS A 301 -23.98 -20.17 -1.29
C LYS A 301 -24.37 -19.23 -0.16
N GLN A 302 -24.51 -17.94 -0.43
CA GLN A 302 -24.94 -16.97 0.57
C GLN A 302 -26.35 -17.26 1.12
N TYR A 303 -27.24 -17.80 0.30
CA TYR A 303 -28.58 -18.19 0.74
C TYR A 303 -28.54 -19.44 1.64
N ILE A 304 -27.75 -20.45 1.25
CA ILE A 304 -27.49 -21.63 2.07
C ILE A 304 -26.87 -21.23 3.40
N ASP A 305 -25.85 -20.37 3.41
CA ASP A 305 -25.22 -19.87 4.63
C ASP A 305 -26.23 -19.19 5.56
N LYS A 306 -27.15 -18.38 5.01
CA LYS A 306 -28.25 -17.76 5.78
C LYS A 306 -29.22 -18.79 6.36
N ILE A 307 -29.57 -19.82 5.60
CA ILE A 307 -30.42 -20.91 6.09
C ILE A 307 -29.69 -21.71 7.17
N LEU A 308 -28.44 -22.09 6.95
CA LEU A 308 -27.63 -22.84 7.90
C LEU A 308 -27.47 -22.07 9.21
N LEU A 309 -27.19 -20.75 9.16
CA LEU A 309 -27.19 -19.88 10.33
C LEU A 309 -28.54 -19.89 11.06
N ALA A 310 -29.66 -19.73 10.32
CA ALA A 310 -30.98 -19.74 10.92
C ALA A 310 -31.37 -21.10 11.54
N ILE A 311 -30.90 -22.22 10.97
CA ILE A 311 -31.11 -23.56 11.51
C ILE A 311 -30.23 -23.77 12.75
N LEU A 312 -28.95 -23.36 12.72
CA LEU A 312 -28.06 -23.42 13.88
C LEU A 312 -28.61 -22.61 15.07
N GLU A 313 -29.24 -21.47 14.82
CA GLU A 313 -29.86 -20.64 15.88
C GLU A 313 -31.15 -21.23 16.47
N LYS A 314 -31.96 -21.93 15.65
CA LYS A 314 -33.30 -22.38 16.08
C LYS A 314 -33.38 -23.85 16.46
N ASN A 315 -32.76 -24.73 15.69
CA ASN A 315 -32.76 -26.17 15.96
C ASN A 315 -31.60 -26.88 15.23
N PRO A 316 -30.40 -26.92 15.84
CA PRO A 316 -29.20 -27.45 15.19
C PRO A 316 -29.24 -28.97 14.94
N SER A 317 -30.10 -29.72 15.63
CA SER A 317 -30.20 -31.19 15.45
C SER A 317 -30.71 -31.61 14.08
N ILE A 318 -31.29 -30.70 13.29
CA ILE A 318 -31.74 -30.97 11.90
C ILE A 318 -30.53 -31.13 10.94
N LEU A 319 -29.37 -30.57 11.29
CA LEU A 319 -28.14 -30.68 10.51
C LEU A 319 -27.27 -31.88 10.92
N GLU A 320 -27.69 -32.65 11.94
CA GLU A 320 -27.02 -33.89 12.30
C GLU A 320 -27.26 -34.93 11.20
N ILE A 321 -26.20 -35.21 10.43
CA ILE A 321 -26.20 -36.33 9.50
C ILE A 321 -26.11 -37.60 10.35
N VAL A 322 -27.25 -38.21 10.64
CA VAL A 322 -27.32 -39.57 11.18
C VAL A 322 -26.63 -40.49 10.17
N ARG A 323 -25.46 -41.00 10.54
CA ARG A 323 -24.73 -42.02 9.75
C ARG A 323 -25.37 -43.39 9.86
#